data_AF-G4MQF2-F1
#
_entry.id   AF-G4MQF2-F1
#
_cell.length_a   1.000
_cell.length_b   1.000
_cell.length_c   1.000
_cell.angle_alpha   90.00
_cell.angle_beta   90.00
_cell.angle_gamma   90.00
#
_symmetry.space_group_name_H-M   'P 1'
#
loop_
_entity.id
_entity.type
_entity.pdbx_description
1 polymer ?
#
loop_
_entity_poly.entity_id
_entity_poly.type
_entity_poly.pdbx_seq_one_letter_code
_entity_poly.pdbx_strand_id
1 'polypeptide(L)'
;MEAANRTGAWKIPAQIIETLRRRTPGTSINYTDFGPLNKWPIAISVETKRPGESGEKAELQVGVWQAAQWRLLEWQRQEQQNKLQIPRYLQRSLAAMDMEDEIGEGEAGVRVLSQNIAAVTAPSQILILSSIIPDLVFLPALIIVGHNWKFAATTREDCDGGRTVLWTEFTIGSTSNLLGIYRIIWCVRRLARYVKERYWPWYAEHVRGLCLNAEKDQI
;
A
#
# COMPACT_ATOMS: atom_id res chain seq x y z
N MET A 1 13.07 7.21 35.14
CA MET A 1 13.97 7.38 33.98
C MET A 1 13.23 7.00 32.71
N GLU A 2 12.12 7.69 32.43
CA GLU A 2 11.17 7.30 31.39
C GLU A 2 10.47 8.57 30.88
N ALA A 3 11.19 9.39 30.11
CA ALA A 3 10.66 10.65 29.59
C ALA A 3 11.42 11.18 28.36
N ALA A 4 11.93 10.30 27.49
CA ALA A 4 12.61 10.73 26.27
C ALA A 4 12.19 9.83 25.09
N ASN A 5 10.98 10.05 24.53
CA ASN A 5 10.65 9.67 23.14
C ASN A 5 9.24 10.11 22.68
N ARG A 6 8.89 11.40 22.85
CA ARG A 6 7.67 12.00 22.27
C ARG A 6 7.96 13.05 21.20
N THR A 7 9.12 12.99 20.55
CA THR A 7 9.53 13.93 19.52
C THR A 7 9.83 13.21 18.20
N GLY A 8 8.94 13.36 17.23
CA GLY A 8 9.27 13.50 15.79
C GLY A 8 10.24 12.54 15.11
N ALA A 9 10.53 11.36 15.65
CA ALA A 9 11.45 10.42 15.02
C ALA A 9 10.76 9.73 13.84
N TRP A 10 11.35 9.86 12.65
CA TRP A 10 11.00 9.06 11.48
C TRP A 10 10.96 7.58 11.88
N LYS A 11 9.81 6.91 11.72
CA LYS A 11 9.73 5.49 12.05
C LYS A 11 10.55 4.71 11.04
N ILE A 12 11.57 4.01 11.52
CA ILE A 12 12.38 3.09 10.70
C ILE A 12 11.43 2.08 10.03
N PRO A 13 11.67 1.63 8.78
CA PRO A 13 10.76 0.74 8.05
C PRO A 13 10.30 -0.48 8.85
N ALA A 14 11.17 -1.05 9.68
CA ALA A 14 10.87 -2.17 10.56
C ALA A 14 9.77 -1.85 11.60
N GLN A 15 9.77 -0.64 12.17
CA GLN A 15 8.76 -0.20 13.12
C GLN A 15 7.40 0.01 12.46
N ILE A 16 7.38 0.47 11.20
CA ILE A 16 6.15 0.60 10.42
C ILE A 16 5.54 -0.76 10.17
N ILE A 17 6.34 -1.72 9.70
CA ILE A 17 5.92 -3.11 9.52
C ILE A 17 5.39 -3.69 10.83
N GLU A 18 6.09 -3.52 11.94
CA GLU A 18 5.64 -4.03 13.24
C GLU A 18 4.31 -3.38 13.69
N THR A 19 4.14 -2.08 13.44
CA THR A 19 2.88 -1.38 13.73
C THR A 19 1.73 -1.93 12.88
N LEU A 20 1.96 -2.11 11.57
CA LEU A 20 0.94 -2.64 10.65
C LEU A 20 0.53 -4.05 11.06
N ARG A 21 1.50 -4.93 11.33
CA ARG A 21 1.25 -6.30 11.78
C ARG A 21 0.35 -6.35 13.00
N ARG A 22 0.60 -5.54 14.02
CA ARG A 22 -0.21 -5.57 15.26
C ARG A 22 -1.66 -5.11 15.06
N ARG A 23 -1.94 -4.42 13.95
CA ARG A 23 -3.28 -3.89 13.62
C ARG A 23 -4.04 -4.77 12.63
N THR A 24 -3.39 -5.79 12.07
CA THR A 24 -4.00 -6.72 11.11
C THR A 24 -4.30 -8.06 11.77
N PRO A 25 -5.35 -8.77 11.30
CA PRO A 25 -5.61 -10.14 11.73
C PRO A 25 -4.38 -11.04 11.56
N GLY A 26 -4.17 -11.98 12.48
CA GLY A 26 -3.05 -12.93 12.41
C GLY A 26 -1.67 -12.31 12.65
N THR A 27 -1.59 -11.03 13.05
CA THR A 27 -0.32 -10.30 13.27
C THR A 27 0.63 -10.30 12.06
N SER A 28 0.07 -10.13 10.86
CA SER A 28 0.76 -10.28 9.58
C SER A 28 0.46 -9.14 8.62
N ILE A 29 1.47 -8.66 7.88
CA ILE A 29 1.24 -7.69 6.78
C ILE A 29 0.70 -8.35 5.50
N ASN A 30 0.53 -9.67 5.52
CA ASN A 30 0.02 -10.46 4.40
C ASN A 30 -1.36 -11.03 4.73
N TYR A 31 -2.03 -11.57 3.70
CA TYR A 31 -3.30 -12.29 3.79
C TYR A 31 -3.14 -13.73 4.34
N THR A 32 -2.03 -14.01 5.05
CA THR A 32 -1.71 -15.28 5.71
C THR A 32 -1.01 -14.98 7.03
N ASP A 33 -1.24 -15.81 8.04
CA ASP A 33 -0.63 -15.77 9.38
C ASP A 33 0.63 -16.66 9.50
N PHE A 34 1.15 -17.18 8.38
CA PHE A 34 2.33 -18.03 8.36
C PHE A 34 3.59 -17.29 8.84
N GLY A 35 3.96 -17.57 10.10
CA GLY A 35 5.05 -16.98 10.91
C GLY A 35 6.26 -16.39 10.14
N PRO A 36 6.91 -17.18 9.28
CA PRO A 36 8.07 -16.74 8.51
C PRO A 36 7.81 -15.57 7.55
N LEU A 37 6.57 -15.33 7.14
CA LEU A 37 6.22 -14.29 6.16
C LEU A 37 5.58 -13.05 6.78
N ASN A 38 5.33 -13.01 8.08
CA ASN A 38 4.50 -11.98 8.73
C ASN A 38 5.02 -10.54 8.53
N LYS A 39 6.33 -10.40 8.29
CA LYS A 39 7.06 -9.14 8.10
C LYS A 39 7.51 -8.92 6.65
N TRP A 40 7.30 -9.89 5.77
CA TRP A 40 7.85 -9.94 4.41
C TRP A 40 6.71 -9.89 3.39
N PRO A 41 6.54 -8.79 2.64
CA PRO A 41 5.43 -8.67 1.71
C PRO A 41 5.46 -9.77 0.64
N ILE A 42 4.34 -10.45 0.44
CA ILE A 42 4.16 -11.40 -0.65
C ILE A 42 3.85 -10.63 -1.92
N ALA A 43 4.74 -10.69 -2.91
CA ALA A 43 4.57 -9.97 -4.17
C ALA A 43 4.01 -10.82 -5.32
N ILE A 44 4.09 -12.15 -5.21
CA ILE A 44 3.62 -13.12 -6.21
C ILE A 44 2.92 -14.26 -5.48
N SER A 45 1.71 -14.62 -5.92
CA SER A 45 1.03 -15.84 -5.47
C SER A 45 1.42 -17.04 -6.34
N VAL A 46 1.56 -18.22 -5.75
CA VAL A 46 1.81 -19.45 -6.50
C VAL A 46 0.85 -20.52 -5.98
N GLU A 47 0.05 -21.09 -6.88
CA GLU A 47 -0.83 -22.23 -6.58
C GLU A 47 -0.38 -23.44 -7.39
N THR A 48 -0.25 -24.58 -6.71
CA THR A 48 0.18 -25.84 -7.31
C THR A 48 -0.87 -26.92 -7.10
N LYS A 49 -1.16 -27.67 -8.16
CA LYS A 49 -2.05 -28.83 -8.15
C LYS A 49 -1.36 -30.06 -8.72
N ARG A 50 -1.78 -31.23 -8.25
CA ARG A 50 -1.36 -32.52 -8.81
C ARG A 50 -1.90 -32.66 -10.24
N PRO A 51 -1.23 -33.46 -11.08
CA PRO A 51 -1.78 -33.84 -12.37
C PRO A 51 -3.20 -34.41 -12.22
N GLY A 52 -4.14 -33.97 -13.05
CA GLY A 52 -5.53 -34.43 -13.04
C GLY A 52 -6.46 -33.69 -12.07
N GLU A 53 -5.93 -32.79 -11.23
CA GLU A 53 -6.77 -31.90 -10.41
C GLU A 53 -7.28 -30.69 -11.22
N SER A 54 -8.43 -30.15 -10.83
CA SER A 54 -9.10 -29.06 -11.56
C SER A 54 -8.31 -27.75 -11.50
N GLY A 55 -8.01 -27.20 -12.68
CA GLY A 55 -7.45 -25.86 -12.83
C GLY A 55 -8.39 -24.77 -12.34
N GLU A 56 -9.70 -24.92 -12.50
CA GLU A 56 -10.70 -23.95 -12.03
C GLU A 56 -10.65 -23.78 -10.50
N LYS A 57 -10.41 -24.86 -9.76
CA LYS A 57 -10.21 -24.77 -8.30
C LYS A 57 -8.97 -23.95 -7.96
N ALA A 58 -7.87 -24.13 -8.70
CA ALA A 58 -6.66 -23.36 -8.51
C ALA A 58 -6.87 -21.87 -8.85
N GLU A 59 -7.59 -21.58 -9.93
CA GLU A 59 -7.97 -20.21 -10.32
C GLU A 59 -8.81 -19.53 -9.24
N LEU A 60 -9.82 -20.22 -8.71
CA LEU A 60 -10.64 -19.72 -7.61
C LEU A 60 -9.80 -19.42 -6.35
N GLN A 61 -8.90 -20.32 -5.97
CA GLN A 61 -8.04 -20.14 -4.80
C GLN A 61 -7.12 -18.91 -4.97
N VAL A 62 -6.46 -18.78 -6.12
CA VAL A 62 -5.63 -17.61 -6.43
C VAL A 62 -6.48 -16.33 -6.40
N GLY A 63 -7.67 -16.35 -6.99
CA GLY A 63 -8.59 -15.20 -6.98
C GLY A 63 -8.96 -14.76 -5.57
N VAL A 64 -9.29 -15.72 -4.67
CA VAL A 64 -9.62 -15.43 -3.27
C VAL A 64 -8.42 -14.83 -2.53
N TRP A 65 -7.23 -15.42 -2.69
CA TRP A 65 -6.00 -14.94 -2.06
C TRP A 65 -5.66 -13.51 -2.48
N GLN A 66 -5.70 -13.25 -3.78
CA GLN A 66 -5.37 -11.92 -4.29
C GLN A 66 -6.46 -10.90 -4.00
N ALA A 67 -7.74 -11.27 -3.95
CA ALA A 67 -8.80 -10.38 -3.48
C ALA A 67 -8.58 -9.97 -2.02
N ALA A 68 -8.18 -10.90 -1.15
CA ALA A 68 -7.79 -10.59 0.22
C ALA A 68 -6.55 -9.69 0.27
N GLN A 69 -5.57 -9.96 -0.60
CA GLN A 69 -4.36 -9.14 -0.72
C GLN A 69 -4.68 -7.70 -1.14
N TRP A 70 -5.52 -7.49 -2.16
CA TRP A 70 -5.95 -6.16 -2.60
C TRP A 70 -6.56 -5.36 -1.47
N ARG A 71 -7.54 -5.94 -0.76
CA ARG A 71 -8.19 -5.29 0.39
C ARG A 71 -7.20 -4.93 1.48
N LEU A 72 -6.23 -5.81 1.76
CA LEU A 72 -5.20 -5.56 2.76
C LEU A 72 -4.26 -4.42 2.34
N LEU A 73 -3.84 -4.37 1.07
CA LEU A 73 -2.98 -3.33 0.53
C LEU A 73 -3.69 -1.96 0.52
N GLU A 74 -4.98 -1.92 0.14
CA GLU A 74 -5.82 -0.73 0.21
C GLU A 74 -5.95 -0.21 1.65
N TRP A 75 -6.25 -1.09 2.60
CA TRP A 75 -6.32 -0.73 4.01
C TRP A 75 -4.98 -0.23 4.55
N GLN A 76 -3.87 -0.90 4.20
CA GLN A 76 -2.52 -0.47 4.59
C GLN A 76 -2.18 0.92 4.03
N ARG A 77 -2.55 1.19 2.76
CA ARG A 77 -2.38 2.49 2.10
C ARG A 77 -3.17 3.59 2.84
N GLN A 78 -4.44 3.32 3.15
CA GLN A 78 -5.30 4.25 3.88
C GLN A 78 -4.78 4.52 5.30
N GLU A 79 -4.34 3.49 6.03
CA GLU A 79 -3.74 3.63 7.36
C GLU A 79 -2.48 4.52 7.36
N GLN A 80 -1.69 4.50 6.29
CA GLN A 80 -0.56 5.42 6.14
C GLN A 80 -1.03 6.84 5.81
N GLN A 81 -1.98 6.99 4.89
CA GLN A 81 -2.55 8.30 4.54
C GLN A 81 -3.20 8.97 5.76
N ASN A 82 -3.98 8.24 6.55
CA ASN A 82 -4.60 8.74 7.78
C ASN A 82 -3.57 9.18 8.84
N LYS A 83 -2.41 8.51 8.92
CA LYS A 83 -1.30 8.93 9.80
C LYS A 83 -0.60 10.19 9.30
N LEU A 84 -0.54 10.40 7.98
CA LEU A 84 -0.05 11.63 7.37
C LEU A 84 -1.08 12.77 7.47
N GLN A 85 -2.37 12.45 7.57
CA GLN A 85 -3.50 13.38 7.71
C GLN A 85 -3.92 13.66 9.17
N ILE A 86 -3.05 13.49 10.18
CA ILE A 86 -3.38 13.97 11.54
C ILE A 86 -3.77 15.46 11.44
N PRO A 87 -5.00 15.84 11.82
CA PRO A 87 -5.44 17.22 11.68
C PRO A 87 -4.63 18.15 12.57
N ARG A 88 -4.15 19.28 12.01
CA ARG A 88 -3.41 20.33 12.74
C ARG A 88 -4.11 20.83 14.02
N TYR A 89 -5.41 20.59 14.20
CA TYR A 89 -6.15 20.99 15.40
C TYR A 89 -5.75 20.20 16.65
N LEU A 90 -5.35 18.92 16.51
CA LEU A 90 -4.87 18.10 17.63
C LEU A 90 -3.43 18.46 18.04
N GLN A 91 -2.65 19.03 17.12
CA GLN A 91 -1.32 19.59 17.41
C GLN A 91 -1.40 20.95 18.11
N ARG A 92 -2.43 21.76 17.86
CA ARG A 92 -2.61 23.08 18.49
C ARG A 92 -3.08 22.99 19.94
N SER A 93 -3.96 22.02 20.25
CA SER A 93 -4.53 21.84 21.59
C SER A 93 -3.47 21.44 22.63
N LEU A 94 -2.46 20.65 22.24
CA LEU A 94 -1.34 20.26 23.12
C LEU A 94 -0.29 21.37 23.29
N ALA A 95 -0.26 22.38 22.42
CA ALA A 95 0.67 23.52 22.50
C ALA A 95 0.04 24.76 23.17
N ALA A 96 -1.30 24.81 23.26
CA ALA A 96 -2.04 25.95 23.81
C ALA A 96 -2.27 25.88 25.33
N MET A 97 -1.83 24.80 25.99
CA MET A 97 -1.97 24.64 27.45
C MET A 97 -0.77 25.17 28.25
N ASP A 98 0.26 25.74 27.61
CA ASP A 98 1.48 26.23 28.27
C ASP A 98 1.53 27.77 28.45
N MET A 99 0.41 28.49 28.32
CA MET A 99 0.39 29.94 28.56
C MET A 99 -0.92 30.38 29.25
N GLU A 100 -0.94 30.36 30.58
CA GLU A 100 -1.75 31.28 31.38
C GLU A 100 -0.89 31.88 32.49
N ASP A 101 -0.50 33.14 32.31
CA ASP A 101 -0.68 34.20 33.32
C ASP A 101 -0.25 35.54 32.71
N GLU A 102 -1.20 36.45 32.46
CA GLU A 102 -1.16 37.83 32.96
C GLU A 102 -2.41 38.64 32.54
N ILE A 103 -2.96 39.29 33.56
CA ILE A 103 -4.19 40.09 33.73
C ILE A 103 -4.31 41.33 32.81
N GLY A 104 -5.55 41.73 32.45
CA GLY A 104 -5.86 43.11 32.04
C GLY A 104 -7.32 43.38 31.60
N GLU A 105 -8.05 44.17 32.38
CA GLU A 105 -9.48 44.54 32.28
C GLU A 105 -9.84 45.51 31.12
N GLY A 106 -11.14 45.59 30.74
CA GLY A 106 -11.76 46.87 30.31
C GLY A 106 -12.62 46.93 29.03
N GLU A 107 -13.94 46.86 29.21
CA GLU A 107 -15.08 47.59 28.57
C GLU A 107 -15.33 47.75 27.04
N ALA A 108 -16.52 47.27 26.66
CA ALA A 108 -17.61 47.77 25.79
C ALA A 108 -17.39 48.83 24.66
N GLY A 109 -17.90 48.53 23.45
CA GLY A 109 -18.13 49.49 22.37
C GLY A 109 -18.93 48.93 21.19
N VAL A 110 -19.83 49.76 20.62
CA VAL A 110 -21.01 49.44 19.79
C VAL A 110 -20.73 49.25 18.28
N ARG A 111 -21.64 48.52 17.62
CA ARG A 111 -21.75 48.16 16.17
C ARG A 111 -21.56 49.32 15.18
N VAL A 112 -20.90 49.05 14.04
CA VAL A 112 -21.21 49.65 12.72
C VAL A 112 -21.15 48.57 11.64
N LEU A 113 -22.27 48.41 10.91
CA LEU A 113 -22.36 47.65 9.66
C LEU A 113 -21.81 48.53 8.53
N SER A 114 -20.83 48.02 7.78
CA SER A 114 -20.53 48.51 6.42
C SER A 114 -20.07 47.35 5.57
N GLN A 115 -20.93 46.99 4.61
CA GLN A 115 -20.62 46.15 3.48
C GLN A 115 -19.73 46.95 2.51
N ASN A 116 -18.66 46.34 1.97
CA ASN A 116 -18.20 46.54 0.59
C ASN A 116 -17.14 45.49 0.17
N ILE A 117 -17.62 44.50 -0.60
CA ILE A 117 -17.16 44.05 -1.92
C ILE A 117 -15.64 43.91 -2.21
N ALA A 118 -15.31 42.68 -2.62
CA ALA A 118 -14.24 42.22 -3.52
C ALA A 118 -12.78 42.16 -3.04
N ALA A 119 -12.44 41.02 -2.43
CA ALA A 119 -11.29 40.21 -2.83
C ALA A 119 -11.48 38.79 -2.28
N VAL A 120 -12.25 37.97 -3.00
CA VAL A 120 -12.25 36.51 -2.77
C VAL A 120 -10.93 35.99 -3.33
N THR A 121 -9.87 36.06 -2.53
CA THR A 121 -8.67 35.27 -2.78
C THR A 121 -9.05 33.83 -2.50
N ALA A 122 -9.33 33.10 -3.59
CA ALA A 122 -9.61 31.67 -3.56
C ALA A 122 -8.55 30.94 -2.71
N PRO A 123 -8.93 29.99 -1.84
CA PRO A 123 -7.94 29.20 -1.14
C PRO A 123 -7.13 28.43 -2.19
N SER A 124 -5.84 28.71 -2.22
CA SER A 124 -4.85 28.02 -3.04
C SER A 124 -5.06 26.53 -2.83
N GLN A 125 -5.52 25.85 -3.88
CA GLN A 125 -5.55 24.40 -3.93
C GLN A 125 -4.14 23.93 -3.58
N ILE A 126 -3.99 23.32 -2.41
CA ILE A 126 -2.84 22.49 -2.11
C ILE A 126 -2.91 21.39 -3.16
N LEU A 127 -2.13 21.55 -4.24
CA LEU A 127 -1.88 20.48 -5.18
C LEU A 127 -1.24 19.37 -4.35
N ILE A 128 -2.03 18.39 -3.98
CA ILE A 128 -1.54 17.10 -3.50
C ILE A 128 -0.63 16.66 -4.63
N LEU A 129 0.69 16.66 -4.40
CA LEU A 129 1.63 16.12 -5.35
C LEU A 129 1.22 14.65 -5.53
N SER A 130 0.52 14.38 -6.65
CA SER A 130 0.16 13.04 -7.05
C SER A 130 1.43 12.20 -7.00
N SER A 131 1.39 11.07 -6.27
CA SER A 131 2.46 10.06 -6.27
C SER A 131 3.08 10.00 -7.67
N ILE A 132 4.40 10.20 -7.75
CA ILE A 132 5.12 10.14 -9.02
C ILE A 132 5.13 8.69 -9.53
N ILE A 133 4.91 7.71 -8.65
CA ILE A 133 4.80 6.30 -9.00
C ILE A 133 3.37 5.99 -9.46
N PRO A 134 3.20 5.38 -10.65
CA PRO A 134 1.89 4.94 -11.11
C PRO A 134 1.29 3.90 -10.15
N ASP A 135 -0.04 3.88 -10.03
CA ASP A 135 -0.70 2.92 -9.14
C ASP A 135 -0.40 1.47 -9.53
N LEU A 136 -0.55 0.56 -8.57
CA LEU A 136 -0.33 -0.86 -8.77
C LEU A 136 -1.35 -1.40 -9.78
N VAL A 137 -0.88 -1.71 -10.98
CA VAL A 137 -1.76 -2.11 -12.10
C VAL A 137 -2.39 -3.49 -11.88
N PHE A 138 -1.63 -4.45 -11.35
CA PHE A 138 -2.11 -5.81 -11.12
C PHE A 138 -1.28 -6.54 -10.06
N LEU A 139 -1.81 -7.65 -9.50
CA LEU A 139 -1.06 -8.59 -8.69
C LEU A 139 -0.79 -9.87 -9.49
N PRO A 140 0.49 -10.28 -9.68
CA PRO A 140 0.82 -11.50 -10.42
C PRO A 140 0.60 -12.78 -9.61
N ALA A 141 0.25 -13.84 -10.32
CA ALA A 141 0.18 -15.19 -9.79
C ALA A 141 0.67 -16.23 -10.82
N LEU A 142 1.07 -17.40 -10.32
CA LEU A 142 1.38 -18.59 -11.10
C LEU A 142 0.44 -19.72 -10.70
N ILE A 143 -0.11 -20.40 -11.68
CA ILE A 143 -0.92 -21.61 -11.49
C ILE A 143 -0.20 -22.76 -12.17
N ILE A 144 0.14 -23.78 -11.40
CA ILE A 144 0.93 -24.93 -11.86
C ILE A 144 0.10 -26.18 -11.65
N VAL A 145 -0.30 -26.85 -12.74
CA VAL A 145 -1.05 -28.11 -12.69
C VAL A 145 -0.24 -29.19 -13.41
N GLY A 146 0.32 -30.11 -12.64
CA GLY A 146 1.29 -31.09 -13.15
C GLY A 146 2.49 -30.39 -13.78
N HIS A 147 2.72 -30.62 -15.07
CA HIS A 147 3.82 -29.97 -15.81
C HIS A 147 3.43 -28.62 -16.44
N ASN A 148 2.16 -28.23 -16.43
CA ASN A 148 1.68 -27.02 -17.10
C ASN A 148 1.75 -25.80 -16.17
N TRP A 149 2.37 -24.72 -16.65
CA TRP A 149 2.53 -23.46 -15.94
C TRP A 149 1.72 -22.38 -16.65
N LYS A 150 0.79 -21.76 -15.92
CA LYS A 150 -0.04 -20.65 -16.38
C LYS A 150 0.28 -19.39 -15.61
N PHE A 151 0.24 -18.26 -16.31
CA PHE A 151 0.25 -16.95 -15.69
C PHE A 151 -1.17 -16.58 -15.33
N ALA A 152 -1.34 -16.07 -14.12
CA ALA A 152 -2.56 -15.42 -13.69
C ALA A 152 -2.23 -14.02 -13.17
N ALA A 153 -3.19 -13.11 -13.25
CA ALA A 153 -3.08 -11.80 -12.63
C ALA A 153 -4.44 -11.36 -12.13
N THR A 154 -4.45 -10.50 -11.12
CA THR A 154 -5.67 -9.78 -10.76
C THR A 154 -5.48 -8.29 -10.85
N THR A 155 -6.51 -7.61 -11.35
CA THR A 155 -6.61 -6.15 -11.34
C THR A 155 -7.71 -5.73 -10.36
N ARG A 156 -7.68 -4.47 -9.96
CA ARG A 156 -8.72 -3.85 -9.15
C ARG A 156 -9.45 -2.83 -10.00
N GLU A 157 -10.78 -2.93 -10.08
CA GLU A 157 -11.61 -1.90 -10.71
C GLU A 157 -11.83 -0.75 -9.72
N ASP A 158 -11.86 0.50 -10.21
CA ASP A 158 -11.95 1.70 -9.37
C ASP A 158 -13.36 2.00 -8.82
N CYS A 159 -14.38 1.21 -9.19
CA CYS A 159 -15.78 1.44 -8.77
C CYS A 159 -16.21 0.60 -7.54
N ASP A 160 -17.07 1.20 -6.70
CA ASP A 160 -17.88 0.58 -5.62
C ASP A 160 -17.17 -0.45 -4.72
N GLY A 161 -16.12 -0.02 -4.00
CA GLY A 161 -15.40 -0.88 -3.06
C GLY A 161 -14.44 -1.87 -3.73
N GLY A 162 -14.20 -1.67 -5.03
CA GLY A 162 -13.24 -2.36 -5.88
C GLY A 162 -13.63 -3.81 -6.12
N ARG A 163 -13.98 -4.16 -7.36
CA ARG A 163 -14.06 -5.57 -7.76
C ARG A 163 -12.65 -6.05 -8.10
N THR A 164 -12.30 -7.26 -7.63
CA THR A 164 -11.09 -7.94 -8.09
C THR A 164 -11.44 -8.77 -9.31
N VAL A 165 -10.76 -8.50 -10.43
CA VAL A 165 -10.93 -9.23 -11.70
C VAL A 165 -9.73 -10.15 -11.88
N LEU A 166 -9.99 -11.44 -12.13
CA LEU A 166 -8.97 -12.47 -12.33
C LEU A 166 -8.79 -12.74 -13.84
N TRP A 167 -7.53 -12.78 -14.27
CA TRP A 167 -7.10 -13.04 -15.63
C TRP A 167 -6.29 -14.33 -15.66
N THR A 168 -6.75 -15.40 -16.34
CA THR A 168 -6.14 -16.76 -16.24
C THR A 168 -5.91 -17.46 -17.58
N GLU A 169 -6.10 -16.79 -18.72
CA GLU A 169 -6.09 -17.46 -20.03
C GLU A 169 -4.70 -17.77 -20.61
N PHE A 170 -3.60 -17.41 -19.93
CA PHE A 170 -2.27 -17.44 -20.54
C PHE A 170 -1.40 -18.60 -20.03
N THR A 171 -1.26 -19.65 -20.84
CA THR A 171 -0.26 -20.71 -20.59
C THR A 171 1.14 -20.23 -20.94
N ILE A 172 2.01 -20.17 -19.92
CA ILE A 172 3.42 -19.75 -20.05
C ILE A 172 4.22 -20.84 -20.74
N GLY A 173 4.05 -22.08 -20.32
CA GLY A 173 4.86 -23.20 -20.80
C GLY A 173 4.60 -24.48 -20.03
N SER A 174 5.38 -25.50 -20.37
CA SER A 174 5.33 -26.79 -19.71
C SER A 174 6.73 -27.28 -19.38
N THR A 175 6.89 -27.94 -18.23
CA THR A 175 8.13 -28.64 -17.87
C THR A 175 8.29 -29.98 -18.60
N SER A 176 7.30 -30.42 -19.38
CA SER A 176 7.39 -31.64 -20.20
C SER A 176 8.15 -31.44 -21.53
N ASN A 177 8.51 -30.21 -21.89
CA ASN A 177 9.27 -29.93 -23.11
C ASN A 177 10.26 -28.77 -22.93
N LEU A 178 11.37 -28.82 -23.68
CA LEU A 178 12.49 -27.90 -23.53
C LEU A 178 12.10 -26.43 -23.78
N LEU A 179 11.33 -26.16 -24.85
CA LEU A 179 10.87 -24.81 -25.17
C LEU A 179 9.99 -24.23 -24.05
N GLY A 180 9.10 -25.05 -23.49
CA GLY A 180 8.25 -24.70 -22.35
C GLY A 180 9.06 -24.34 -21.11
N ILE A 181 10.11 -25.10 -20.80
CA ILE A 181 11.04 -24.81 -19.70
C ILE A 181 11.70 -23.43 -19.89
N TYR A 182 12.21 -23.13 -21.10
CA TYR A 182 12.79 -21.81 -21.37
C TYR A 182 11.79 -20.67 -21.19
N ARG A 183 10.53 -20.85 -21.64
CA ARG A 183 9.46 -19.87 -21.44
C ARG A 183 9.12 -19.67 -19.97
N ILE A 184 9.08 -20.75 -19.18
CA ILE A 184 8.86 -20.70 -17.72
C ILE A 184 9.98 -19.90 -17.05
N ILE A 185 11.24 -20.24 -17.31
CA ILE A 185 12.40 -19.55 -16.73
C ILE A 185 12.35 -18.06 -17.09
N TRP A 186 12.08 -17.74 -18.35
CA TRP A 186 11.96 -16.34 -18.79
C TRP A 186 10.84 -15.60 -18.05
N CYS A 187 9.66 -16.21 -17.93
CA CYS A 187 8.52 -15.60 -17.24
C CYS A 187 8.81 -15.36 -15.76
N VAL A 188 9.36 -16.35 -15.04
CA VAL A 188 9.73 -16.19 -13.63
C VAL A 188 10.75 -15.06 -13.45
N ARG A 189 11.76 -14.97 -14.33
CA ARG A 189 12.72 -13.85 -14.32
C ARG A 189 12.05 -12.50 -14.62
N ARG A 190 11.05 -12.50 -15.50
CA ARG A 190 10.26 -11.29 -15.80
C ARG A 190 9.41 -10.86 -14.60
N LEU A 191 8.81 -11.80 -13.86
CA LEU A 191 8.06 -11.52 -12.65
C LEU A 191 8.97 -11.02 -11.52
N ALA A 192 10.13 -11.62 -11.31
CA ALA A 192 11.10 -11.13 -10.32
C ALA A 192 11.50 -9.67 -10.59
N ARG A 193 11.69 -9.34 -11.87
CA ARG A 193 11.96 -7.97 -12.30
C ARG A 193 10.76 -7.03 -12.08
N TYR A 194 9.55 -7.47 -12.39
CA TYR A 194 8.33 -6.73 -12.08
C TYR A 194 8.22 -6.42 -10.57
N VAL A 195 8.52 -7.41 -9.71
CA VAL A 195 8.51 -7.21 -8.26
C VAL A 195 9.50 -6.12 -7.86
N LYS A 196 10.72 -6.14 -8.39
CA LYS A 196 11.76 -5.15 -8.08
C LYS A 196 11.45 -3.76 -8.64
N GLU A 197 10.93 -3.67 -9.86
CA GLU A 197 10.78 -2.41 -10.60
C GLU A 197 9.42 -1.73 -10.39
N ARG A 198 8.39 -2.48 -10.02
CA ARG A 198 7.01 -1.99 -9.94
C ARG A 198 6.38 -2.21 -8.57
N TYR A 199 6.26 -3.46 -8.14
CA TYR A 199 5.57 -3.77 -6.87
C TYR A 199 6.30 -3.18 -5.66
N TRP A 200 7.61 -3.39 -5.55
CA TRP A 200 8.37 -2.96 -4.39
C TRP A 200 8.45 -1.44 -4.24
N PRO A 201 8.77 -0.64 -5.28
CA PRO A 201 8.73 0.81 -5.18
C PRO A 201 7.34 1.32 -4.77
N TRP A 202 6.29 0.78 -5.39
CA TRP A 202 4.91 1.12 -5.04
C TRP A 202 4.59 0.81 -3.57
N TYR A 203 4.95 -0.39 -3.09
CA TYR A 203 4.72 -0.79 -1.69
C TYR A 203 5.53 0.05 -0.69
N ALA A 204 6.79 0.37 -1.03
CA ALA A 204 7.66 1.16 -0.18
C ALA A 204 7.11 2.59 0.01
N GLU A 205 6.62 3.22 -1.06
CA GLU A 205 6.03 4.55 -0.98
C GLU A 205 4.67 4.53 -0.26
N HIS A 206 3.75 3.67 -0.70
CA HIS A 206 2.35 3.73 -0.28
C HIS A 206 2.07 3.04 1.05
N VAL A 207 2.88 2.04 1.44
CA VAL A 207 2.66 1.26 2.68
C VAL A 207 3.75 1.53 3.73
N ARG A 208 4.98 1.82 3.30
CA ARG A 208 6.07 2.16 4.24
C ARG A 208 6.32 3.66 4.36
N GLY A 209 5.69 4.52 3.56
CA GLY A 209 5.92 5.97 3.59
C GLY A 209 7.36 6.35 3.25
N LEU A 210 8.13 5.44 2.64
CA LEU A 210 9.48 5.73 2.19
C LEU A 210 9.37 6.34 0.80
N CYS A 211 9.53 7.65 0.69
CA CYS A 211 9.97 8.22 -0.59
C CYS A 211 11.36 7.62 -0.87
N LEU A 212 11.42 6.62 -1.74
CA LEU A 212 12.68 6.17 -2.30
C LEU A 212 13.17 7.30 -3.19
N ASN A 213 13.93 8.22 -2.61
CA ASN A 213 14.70 9.16 -3.40
C ASN A 213 15.61 8.32 -4.29
N ALA A 214 15.37 8.37 -5.60
CA ALA A 214 16.26 7.82 -6.58
C ALA A 214 17.55 8.66 -6.57
N GLU A 215 18.40 8.47 -5.57
CA GLU A 215 19.80 8.78 -5.71
C GLU A 215 20.32 7.84 -6.79
N LYS A 216 20.45 8.40 -7.99
CA LYS A 216 21.17 7.78 -9.09
C LYS A 216 22.57 7.48 -8.57
N ASP A 217 22.92 6.20 -8.51
CA ASP A 217 24.30 5.76 -8.49
C ASP A 217 25.01 6.39 -9.70
N GLN A 218 25.71 7.50 -9.45
CA GLN A 218 26.75 8.05 -10.30
C GLN A 218 28.07 7.47 -9.79
N ILE A 219 28.52 6.38 -10.40
CA ILE A 219 29.93 6.02 -10.54
C ILE A 219 30.14 5.59 -11.99
#